data_AF-A0A7W5EBY7-F1
#
_entry.id   AF-A0A7W5EBY7-F1
#
_cell.length_a   1.000
_cell.length_b   1.000
_cell.length_c   1.000
_cell.angle_alpha   90.00
_cell.angle_beta   90.00
_cell.angle_gamma   90.00
#
_symmetry.space_group_name_H-M   'P 1'
#
loop_
_entity.id
_entity.type
_entity.pdbx_description
1 polymer ?
#
loop_
_entity_poly.entity_id
_entity_poly.type
_entity_poly.pdbx_seq_one_letter_code
_entity_poly.pdbx_strand_id
1 'polypeptide(L)'
;MHSPLVKNNLVYVKLVLVTLFWGGTFIAGRIVAHALPAMTAAALRFAVASALLLLVAWMKEGGLPRLTGKQMAATAALGLTGIFLYNLCFFGALGSMPAGRAALFIALNPIVTALAAAVLLRERLHAVKWAGIALAFCGAAIVITRGDPVAALHDIGQSLGKGELLMLCAISSWAAYTLVGRAALKGLTPVAATTYAALWGLLFLLVGAGRDLLTLQWSAIGWQVWGSLCYLGAFGTVLGFVWYYEGVKAIGASRTAVFNNLVPVFGIGLAALLLGEQVLASMVAGGVLVAAGVTLTNR
;
A
#
# COMPACT_ATOMS: atom_id res chain seq x y z
N MET A 1 28.43 9.39 -20.91
CA MET A 1 28.82 8.74 -19.64
C MET A 1 28.44 9.67 -18.49
N HIS A 2 27.32 9.43 -17.78
CA HIS A 2 26.93 10.28 -16.64
C HIS A 2 27.68 9.88 -15.37
N SER A 3 28.23 10.86 -14.66
CA SER A 3 29.03 10.66 -13.44
C SER A 3 28.25 9.91 -12.34
N PRO A 4 28.94 9.11 -11.49
CA PRO A 4 28.30 8.35 -10.42
C PRO A 4 27.50 9.21 -9.43
N LEU A 5 27.84 10.49 -9.27
CA LEU A 5 27.10 11.45 -8.44
C LEU A 5 25.73 11.83 -9.04
N VAL A 6 25.64 12.01 -10.36
CA VAL A 6 24.37 12.34 -11.06
C VAL A 6 23.40 11.15 -11.01
N LYS A 7 23.92 9.91 -11.08
CA LYS A 7 23.09 8.70 -10.93
C LYS A 7 22.45 8.61 -9.55
N ASN A 8 23.15 9.00 -8.49
CA ASN A 8 22.59 8.99 -7.13
C ASN A 8 21.48 10.03 -6.95
N ASN A 9 21.65 11.25 -7.47
CA ASN A 9 20.63 12.30 -7.37
C ASN A 9 19.33 11.92 -8.10
N LEU A 10 19.43 11.28 -9.27
CA LEU A 10 18.26 10.81 -10.01
C LEU A 10 17.50 9.71 -9.24
N VAL A 11 18.20 8.82 -8.53
CA VAL A 11 17.56 7.79 -7.68
C VAL A 11 16.76 8.45 -6.55
N TYR A 12 17.33 9.45 -5.88
CA TYR A 12 16.62 10.15 -4.81
C TYR A 12 15.38 10.88 -5.34
N VAL A 13 15.48 11.56 -6.48
CA VAL A 13 14.31 12.22 -7.12
C VAL A 13 13.24 11.19 -7.47
N LYS A 14 13.62 10.05 -8.06
CA LYS A 14 12.68 8.96 -8.35
C LYS A 14 11.98 8.47 -7.08
N LEU A 15 12.70 8.26 -5.99
CA LEU A 15 12.10 7.80 -4.73
C LEU A 15 11.13 8.82 -4.13
N VAL A 16 11.46 10.11 -4.17
CA VAL A 16 10.51 11.16 -3.75
C VAL A 16 9.27 11.14 -4.63
N LEU A 17 9.42 11.07 -5.96
CA LEU A 17 8.29 10.98 -6.88
C LEU A 17 7.45 9.72 -6.66
N VAL A 18 8.07 8.56 -6.40
CA VAL A 18 7.32 7.34 -6.04
C VAL A 18 6.47 7.58 -4.81
N THR A 19 7.03 8.21 -3.76
CA THR A 19 6.28 8.45 -2.53
C THR A 19 5.17 9.48 -2.71
N LEU A 20 5.37 10.48 -3.59
CA LEU A 20 4.32 11.39 -4.03
C LEU A 20 3.22 10.64 -4.78
N PHE A 21 3.58 9.75 -5.70
CA PHE A 21 2.61 8.96 -6.44
C PHE A 21 1.80 8.05 -5.52
N TRP A 22 2.47 7.38 -4.59
CA TRP A 22 1.83 6.57 -3.56
C TRP A 22 0.95 7.40 -2.63
N GLY A 23 1.35 8.61 -2.24
CA GLY A 23 0.49 9.57 -1.54
C GLY A 23 -0.76 9.93 -2.35
N GLY A 24 -0.61 10.16 -3.66
CA GLY A 24 -1.75 10.39 -4.57
C GLY A 24 -2.70 9.20 -4.71
N THR A 25 -2.28 7.97 -4.38
CA THR A 25 -3.16 6.79 -4.49
C THR A 25 -4.31 6.82 -3.49
N PHE A 26 -4.17 7.51 -2.34
CA PHE A 26 -5.28 7.67 -1.41
C PHE A 26 -6.36 8.60 -1.98
N ILE A 27 -5.95 9.62 -2.75
CA ILE A 27 -6.87 10.57 -3.39
C ILE A 27 -7.61 9.86 -4.52
N ALA A 28 -6.88 9.27 -5.46
CA ALA A 28 -7.45 8.49 -6.55
C ALA A 28 -8.31 7.32 -6.01
N GLY A 29 -7.84 6.66 -4.96
CA GLY A 29 -8.56 5.58 -4.28
C GLY A 29 -9.87 6.07 -3.66
N ARG A 30 -9.90 7.25 -3.03
CA ARG A 30 -11.10 7.86 -2.44
C ARG A 30 -12.13 8.22 -3.49
N ILE A 31 -11.70 8.78 -4.61
CA ILE A 31 -12.58 9.09 -5.77
C ILE A 31 -13.22 7.79 -6.28
N VAL A 32 -12.41 6.74 -6.48
CA VAL A 32 -12.89 5.46 -7.00
C VAL A 32 -13.79 4.74 -5.99
N ALA A 33 -13.43 4.73 -4.70
CA ALA A 33 -14.19 4.05 -3.65
C ALA A 33 -15.61 4.59 -3.44
N HIS A 34 -15.85 5.86 -3.80
CA HIS A 34 -17.18 6.47 -3.77
C HIS A 34 -18.03 6.15 -5.00
N ALA A 35 -17.38 5.86 -6.14
CA ALA A 35 -18.06 5.62 -7.40
C ALA A 35 -18.29 4.14 -7.69
N LEU A 36 -17.44 3.25 -7.14
CA LEU A 36 -17.43 1.83 -7.46
C LEU A 36 -17.37 0.95 -6.21
N PRO A 37 -18.03 -0.22 -6.22
CA PRO A 37 -17.82 -1.25 -5.21
C PRO A 37 -16.34 -1.63 -5.10
N ALA A 38 -15.89 -1.93 -3.87
CA ALA A 38 -14.47 -2.16 -3.58
C ALA A 38 -13.83 -3.26 -4.43
N MET A 39 -14.55 -4.35 -4.70
CA MET A 39 -14.05 -5.46 -5.52
C MET A 39 -13.91 -5.05 -6.98
N THR A 40 -14.89 -4.34 -7.54
CA THR A 40 -14.84 -3.82 -8.91
C THR A 40 -13.75 -2.78 -9.09
N ALA A 41 -13.63 -1.84 -8.16
CA ALA A 41 -12.56 -0.84 -8.14
C ALA A 41 -11.17 -1.49 -8.17
N ALA A 42 -10.96 -2.49 -7.32
CA ALA A 42 -9.73 -3.25 -7.27
C ALA A 42 -9.50 -4.06 -8.55
N ALA A 43 -10.54 -4.73 -9.09
CA ALA A 43 -10.43 -5.50 -10.33
C ALA A 43 -10.01 -4.62 -11.51
N LEU A 44 -10.64 -3.45 -11.70
CA LEU A 44 -10.29 -2.53 -12.77
C LEU A 44 -8.87 -1.96 -12.61
N ARG A 45 -8.49 -1.57 -11.38
CA ARG A 45 -7.12 -1.15 -11.06
C ARG A 45 -6.11 -2.23 -11.44
N PHE A 46 -6.36 -3.49 -11.06
CA PHE A 46 -5.45 -4.59 -11.32
C PHE A 46 -5.53 -5.14 -12.74
N ALA A 47 -6.59 -4.86 -13.51
CA ALA A 47 -6.62 -5.09 -14.95
C ALA A 47 -5.60 -4.18 -15.65
N VAL A 48 -5.62 -2.88 -15.33
CA VAL A 48 -4.62 -1.92 -15.85
C VAL A 48 -3.21 -2.31 -15.40
N ALA A 49 -3.03 -2.58 -14.10
CA ALA A 49 -1.72 -2.94 -13.57
C ALA A 49 -1.18 -4.24 -14.18
N SER A 50 -2.03 -5.27 -14.35
CA SER A 50 -1.61 -6.56 -14.93
C SER A 50 -1.21 -6.41 -16.40
N ALA A 51 -1.95 -5.64 -17.18
CA ALA A 51 -1.58 -5.37 -18.58
C ALA A 51 -0.21 -4.69 -18.68
N LEU A 52 0.03 -3.67 -17.84
CA LEU A 52 1.31 -2.96 -17.80
C LEU A 52 2.45 -3.83 -17.24
N LEU A 53 2.20 -4.65 -16.22
CA LEU A 53 3.19 -5.57 -15.66
C LEU A 53 3.56 -6.69 -16.63
N LEU A 54 2.59 -7.21 -17.39
CA LEU A 54 2.85 -8.15 -18.49
C LEU A 54 3.73 -7.52 -19.56
N LEU A 55 3.45 -6.27 -19.95
CA LEU A 55 4.29 -5.53 -20.88
C LEU A 55 5.72 -5.37 -20.35
N VAL A 56 5.87 -4.98 -19.08
CA VAL A 56 7.19 -4.84 -18.44
C VAL A 56 7.93 -6.17 -18.36
N ALA A 57 7.24 -7.27 -18.00
CA ALA A 57 7.82 -8.60 -17.95
C ALA A 57 8.28 -9.05 -19.35
N TRP A 58 7.48 -8.79 -20.39
CA TRP A 58 7.85 -9.09 -21.76
C TRP A 58 9.08 -8.28 -22.21
N MET A 59 9.09 -6.96 -21.97
CA MET A 59 10.19 -6.08 -22.39
C MET A 59 11.50 -6.33 -21.62
N LYS A 60 11.44 -6.65 -20.33
CA LYS A 60 12.63 -6.79 -19.47
C LYS A 60 13.14 -8.22 -19.32
N GLU A 61 12.24 -9.19 -19.38
CA GLU A 61 12.56 -10.60 -19.06
C GLU A 61 12.21 -11.56 -20.21
N GLY A 62 11.69 -11.04 -21.35
CA GLY A 62 11.32 -11.85 -22.52
C GLY A 62 10.01 -12.62 -22.35
N GLY A 63 9.27 -12.39 -21.26
CA GLY A 63 8.02 -13.06 -20.93
C GLY A 63 7.99 -13.55 -19.49
N LEU A 64 6.98 -14.38 -19.17
CA LEU A 64 6.86 -14.99 -17.85
C LEU A 64 7.41 -16.42 -17.85
N PRO A 65 8.21 -16.81 -16.85
CA PRO A 65 8.72 -18.18 -16.72
C PRO A 65 7.60 -19.14 -16.34
N ARG A 66 7.69 -20.41 -16.77
CA ARG A 66 6.75 -21.44 -16.34
C ARG A 66 6.87 -21.69 -14.84
N LEU A 67 5.75 -21.68 -14.13
CA LEU A 67 5.71 -21.93 -12.69
C LEU A 67 5.69 -23.43 -12.38
N THR A 68 6.47 -23.82 -11.38
CA THR A 68 6.26 -25.09 -10.67
C THR A 68 5.00 -25.02 -9.80
N GLY A 69 4.43 -26.16 -9.40
CA GLY A 69 3.24 -26.17 -8.52
C GLY A 69 3.44 -25.40 -7.20
N LYS A 70 4.64 -25.45 -6.62
CA LYS A 70 5.00 -24.68 -5.42
C LYS A 70 5.01 -23.17 -5.70
N GLN A 71 5.58 -22.75 -6.83
CA GLN A 71 5.59 -21.33 -7.22
C GLN A 71 4.19 -20.82 -7.57
N MET A 72 3.34 -21.67 -8.15
CA MET A 72 1.94 -21.35 -8.42
C MET A 72 1.18 -21.08 -7.12
N ALA A 73 1.29 -21.97 -6.13
CA ALA A 73 0.70 -21.76 -4.81
C ALA A 73 1.26 -20.51 -4.10
N ALA A 74 2.57 -20.28 -4.18
CA ALA A 74 3.20 -19.11 -3.57
C ALA A 74 2.74 -17.79 -4.22
N THR A 75 2.70 -17.72 -5.55
CA THR A 75 2.23 -16.52 -6.27
C THR A 75 0.72 -16.30 -6.14
N ALA A 76 -0.07 -17.38 -6.02
CA ALA A 76 -1.48 -17.29 -5.68
C ALA A 76 -1.70 -16.75 -4.26
N ALA A 77 -0.91 -17.20 -3.29
CA ALA A 77 -0.96 -16.67 -1.92
C ALA A 77 -0.55 -15.19 -1.86
N LEU A 78 0.43 -14.77 -2.68
CA LEU A 78 0.76 -13.35 -2.88
C LEU A 78 -0.41 -12.57 -3.47
N GLY A 79 -1.05 -13.09 -4.52
CA GLY A 79 -2.24 -12.49 -5.12
C GLY A 79 -3.41 -12.39 -4.13
N LEU A 80 -3.62 -13.41 -3.30
CA LEU A 80 -4.69 -13.42 -2.31
C LEU A 80 -4.47 -12.38 -1.22
N THR A 81 -3.25 -12.27 -0.69
CA THR A 81 -2.92 -11.37 0.43
C THR A 81 -2.65 -9.94 -0.04
N GLY A 82 -1.64 -9.72 -0.88
CA GLY A 82 -1.19 -8.37 -1.23
C GLY A 82 -2.03 -7.68 -2.29
N ILE A 83 -2.81 -8.44 -3.06
CA ILE A 83 -3.66 -7.87 -4.11
C ILE A 83 -5.13 -7.94 -3.72
N PHE A 84 -5.72 -9.12 -3.62
CA PHE A 84 -7.15 -9.29 -3.36
C PHE A 84 -7.56 -8.72 -2.00
N LEU A 85 -7.08 -9.30 -0.90
CA LEU A 85 -7.51 -8.94 0.45
C LEU A 85 -7.09 -7.51 0.82
N TYR A 86 -5.86 -7.14 0.49
CA TYR A 86 -5.37 -5.77 0.68
C TYR A 86 -6.28 -4.75 -0.01
N ASN A 87 -6.60 -4.93 -1.29
CA ASN A 87 -7.36 -3.91 -2.02
C ASN A 87 -8.84 -3.90 -1.65
N LEU A 88 -9.44 -5.06 -1.35
CA LEU A 88 -10.80 -5.12 -0.81
C LEU A 88 -10.91 -4.26 0.45
N CYS A 89 -9.97 -4.44 1.39
CA CYS A 89 -9.90 -3.68 2.62
C CYS A 89 -9.56 -2.21 2.37
N PHE A 90 -8.59 -1.90 1.51
CA PHE A 90 -8.16 -0.55 1.19
C PHE A 90 -9.28 0.29 0.57
N PHE A 91 -9.97 -0.20 -0.46
CA PHE A 91 -11.09 0.53 -1.07
C PHE A 91 -12.30 0.58 -0.13
N GLY A 92 -12.58 -0.49 0.62
CA GLY A 92 -13.65 -0.46 1.62
C GLY A 92 -13.40 0.58 2.72
N ALA A 93 -12.15 0.72 3.16
CA ALA A 93 -11.73 1.74 4.11
C ALA A 93 -11.85 3.13 3.51
N LEU A 94 -11.30 3.34 2.31
CA LEU A 94 -11.42 4.60 1.59
C LEU A 94 -12.85 4.93 1.17
N GLY A 95 -13.82 4.03 1.26
CA GLY A 95 -15.25 4.36 1.14
C GLY A 95 -15.83 4.98 2.42
N SER A 96 -15.24 4.66 3.58
CA SER A 96 -15.79 4.98 4.90
C SER A 96 -14.92 5.89 5.78
N MET A 97 -13.70 6.24 5.34
CA MET A 97 -12.79 7.13 6.07
C MET A 97 -12.10 8.15 5.16
N PRO A 98 -11.62 9.29 5.70
CA PRO A 98 -10.84 10.27 4.96
C PRO A 98 -9.51 9.69 4.42
N ALA A 99 -9.10 10.15 3.25
CA ALA A 99 -7.88 9.73 2.56
C ALA A 99 -6.62 10.04 3.38
N GLY A 100 -6.55 11.23 3.98
CA GLY A 100 -5.41 11.63 4.83
C GLY A 100 -5.26 10.73 6.06
N ARG A 101 -6.39 10.32 6.66
CA ARG A 101 -6.38 9.34 7.77
C ARG A 101 -5.91 7.97 7.32
N ALA A 102 -6.42 7.45 6.19
CA ALA A 102 -5.99 6.17 5.66
C ALA A 102 -4.47 6.12 5.36
N ALA A 103 -3.90 7.24 4.90
CA ALA A 103 -2.46 7.35 4.62
C ALA A 103 -1.58 7.16 5.87
N LEU A 104 -2.04 7.59 7.03
CA LEU A 104 -1.34 7.40 8.31
C LEU A 104 -1.30 5.93 8.75
N PHE A 105 -2.33 5.15 8.46
CA PHE A 105 -2.33 3.71 8.77
C PHE A 105 -1.26 2.96 7.99
N ILE A 106 -1.01 3.34 6.73
CA ILE A 106 0.04 2.71 5.92
C ILE A 106 1.43 2.92 6.52
N ALA A 107 1.66 4.01 7.26
CA ALA A 107 2.91 4.22 7.98
C ALA A 107 3.17 3.15 9.05
N LEU A 108 2.14 2.42 9.50
CA LEU A 108 2.26 1.33 10.46
C LEU A 108 2.68 0.00 9.81
N ASN A 109 2.73 -0.10 8.47
CA ASN A 109 3.12 -1.32 7.75
C ASN A 109 4.43 -1.94 8.27
N PRO A 110 5.53 -1.19 8.50
CA PRO A 110 6.79 -1.77 8.98
C PRO A 110 6.64 -2.42 10.36
N ILE A 111 5.79 -1.84 11.22
CA ILE A 111 5.55 -2.30 12.58
C ILE A 111 4.73 -3.58 12.57
N VAL A 112 3.61 -3.58 11.84
CA VAL A 112 2.76 -4.77 11.70
C VAL A 112 3.55 -5.91 11.06
N THR A 113 4.42 -5.60 10.09
CA THR A 113 5.30 -6.59 9.47
C THR A 113 6.34 -7.13 10.46
N ALA A 114 6.97 -6.27 11.27
CA ALA A 114 7.94 -6.69 12.28
C ALA A 114 7.30 -7.57 13.37
N LEU A 115 6.10 -7.22 13.82
CA LEU A 115 5.33 -8.01 14.77
C LEU A 115 4.93 -9.37 14.18
N ALA A 116 4.42 -9.38 12.95
CA ALA A 116 4.08 -10.62 12.25
C ALA A 116 5.30 -11.52 12.06
N ALA A 117 6.47 -10.95 11.73
CA ALA A 117 7.72 -11.70 11.64
C ALA A 117 8.15 -12.27 13.01
N ALA A 118 8.04 -11.48 14.09
CA ALA A 118 8.36 -11.94 15.44
C ALA A 118 7.47 -13.11 15.89
N VAL A 119 6.17 -13.06 15.58
CA VAL A 119 5.22 -14.12 15.97
C VAL A 119 5.34 -15.36 15.06
N LEU A 120 5.31 -15.16 13.74
CA LEU A 120 5.22 -16.26 12.77
C LEU A 120 6.58 -16.88 12.45
N LEU A 121 7.64 -16.06 12.37
CA LEU A 121 9.00 -16.51 12.06
C LEU A 121 9.88 -16.64 13.31
N ARG A 122 9.34 -16.30 14.50
CA ARG A 122 10.08 -16.32 15.78
C ARG A 122 11.34 -15.45 15.76
N GLU A 123 11.32 -14.37 14.97
CA GLU A 123 12.42 -13.39 14.94
C GLU A 123 12.50 -12.65 16.29
N ARG A 124 13.72 -12.50 16.83
CA ARG A 124 13.93 -11.78 18.09
C ARG A 124 13.91 -10.27 17.86
N LEU A 125 13.04 -9.56 18.59
CA LEU A 125 12.99 -8.10 18.61
C LEU A 125 13.80 -7.57 19.79
N HIS A 126 14.81 -6.73 19.50
CA HIS A 126 15.59 -6.04 20.53
C HIS A 126 14.81 -4.86 21.13
N ALA A 127 15.23 -4.39 22.31
CA ALA A 127 14.54 -3.33 23.07
C ALA A 127 14.29 -2.05 22.26
N VAL A 128 15.21 -1.67 21.38
CA VAL A 128 15.07 -0.50 20.49
C VAL A 128 13.88 -0.66 19.53
N LYS A 129 13.68 -1.86 18.98
CA LYS A 129 12.53 -2.15 18.11
C LYS A 129 11.22 -2.10 18.90
N TRP A 130 11.20 -2.64 20.12
CA TRP A 130 10.03 -2.53 21.00
C TRP A 130 9.67 -1.09 21.34
N ALA A 131 10.66 -0.25 21.62
CA ALA A 131 10.44 1.18 21.84
C ALA A 131 9.87 1.87 20.58
N GLY A 132 10.39 1.55 19.39
CA GLY A 132 9.89 2.08 18.12
C GLY A 132 8.44 1.66 17.84
N ILE A 133 8.12 0.39 18.10
CA ILE A 133 6.77 -0.17 18.01
C ILE A 133 5.82 0.59 18.94
N ALA A 134 6.19 0.73 20.23
CA ALA A 134 5.37 1.43 21.22
C ALA A 134 5.11 2.89 20.82
N LEU A 135 6.16 3.61 20.39
CA LEU A 135 6.05 5.01 19.98
C LEU A 135 5.07 5.21 18.82
N ALA A 136 5.11 4.34 17.83
CA ALA A 136 4.22 4.44 16.69
C ALA A 136 2.80 3.93 16.99
N PHE A 137 2.60 3.00 17.92
CA PHE A 137 1.26 2.71 18.45
C PHE A 137 0.66 3.91 19.17
N CYS A 138 1.44 4.64 19.96
CA CYS A 138 0.98 5.90 20.57
C CYS A 138 0.58 6.92 19.49
N GLY A 139 1.41 7.06 18.45
CA GLY A 139 1.09 7.92 17.30
C GLY A 139 -0.22 7.50 16.61
N ALA A 140 -0.39 6.21 16.33
CA ALA A 140 -1.62 5.66 15.74
C ALA A 140 -2.85 5.93 16.63
N ALA A 141 -2.73 5.73 17.94
CA ALA A 141 -3.80 6.00 18.89
C ALA A 141 -4.24 7.46 18.85
N ILE A 142 -3.30 8.42 18.79
CA ILE A 142 -3.62 9.85 18.65
C ILE A 142 -4.39 10.12 17.35
N VAL A 143 -3.99 9.50 16.24
CA VAL A 143 -4.69 9.65 14.95
C VAL A 143 -6.10 9.08 15.03
N ILE A 144 -6.26 7.86 15.58
CA ILE A 144 -7.53 7.13 15.69
C ILE A 144 -8.52 7.94 16.52
N THR A 145 -8.10 8.35 17.72
CA THR A 145 -8.89 9.14 18.69
C THR A 145 -9.11 10.59 18.28
N ARG A 146 -8.57 11.02 17.13
CA ARG A 146 -8.64 12.41 16.63
C ARG A 146 -8.05 13.45 17.59
N GLY A 147 -7.25 13.03 18.57
CA GLY A 147 -6.70 13.90 19.61
C GLY A 147 -7.60 14.09 20.83
N ASP A 148 -8.73 13.38 20.90
CA ASP A 148 -9.61 13.33 22.07
C ASP A 148 -9.68 11.91 22.65
N PRO A 149 -8.70 11.52 23.49
CA PRO A 149 -8.68 10.19 24.09
C PRO A 149 -9.83 9.96 25.08
N VAL A 150 -10.43 11.02 25.64
CA VAL A 150 -11.54 10.92 26.60
C VAL A 150 -12.84 10.57 25.88
N ALA A 151 -13.12 11.23 24.75
CA ALA A 151 -14.24 10.86 23.88
C ALA A 151 -14.10 9.44 23.33
N ALA A 152 -12.88 9.01 23.01
CA ALA A 152 -12.61 7.66 22.52
C ALA A 152 -12.79 6.55 23.57
N LEU A 153 -12.55 6.85 24.86
CA LEU A 153 -12.82 5.92 25.96
C LEU A 153 -14.33 5.76 26.22
N HIS A 154 -15.11 6.79 25.94
CA HIS A 154 -16.56 6.79 26.16
C HIS A 154 -17.32 6.10 25.01
N ASP A 155 -16.83 6.22 23.77
CA ASP A 155 -17.40 5.53 22.60
C ASP A 155 -16.31 5.06 21.63
N ILE A 156 -15.74 3.88 21.94
CA ILE A 156 -14.74 3.22 21.10
C ILE A 156 -15.30 2.98 19.68
N GLY A 157 -16.62 2.78 19.54
CA GLY A 157 -17.28 2.54 18.25
C GLY A 157 -17.26 3.75 17.31
N GLN A 158 -17.27 4.98 17.86
CA GLN A 158 -17.10 6.21 17.08
C GLN A 158 -15.66 6.40 16.58
N SER A 159 -14.67 5.90 17.32
CA SER A 159 -13.24 6.08 17.03
C SER A 159 -12.65 4.96 16.16
N LEU A 160 -13.06 3.72 16.41
CA LEU A 160 -12.72 2.50 15.65
C LEU A 160 -13.92 2.11 14.77
N GLY A 161 -14.13 2.91 13.72
CA GLY A 161 -15.16 2.64 12.74
C GLY A 161 -14.79 1.52 11.78
N LYS A 162 -15.72 1.24 10.85
CA LYS A 162 -15.53 0.27 9.77
C LYS A 162 -14.28 0.56 8.94
N GLY A 163 -13.97 1.83 8.70
CA GLY A 163 -12.82 2.23 7.87
C GLY A 163 -11.48 1.92 8.53
N GLU A 164 -11.36 2.18 9.83
CA GLU A 164 -10.15 1.91 10.62
C GLU A 164 -9.90 0.40 10.70
N LEU A 165 -10.93 -0.40 10.96
CA LEU A 165 -10.83 -1.86 10.98
C LEU A 165 -10.39 -2.40 9.61
N LEU A 166 -10.98 -1.88 8.53
CA LEU A 166 -10.59 -2.26 7.19
C LEU A 166 -9.14 -1.86 6.88
N MET A 167 -8.66 -0.69 7.30
CA MET A 167 -7.23 -0.36 7.14
C MET A 167 -6.30 -1.23 7.97
N LEU A 168 -6.67 -1.59 9.20
CA LEU A 168 -5.91 -2.56 10.00
C LEU A 168 -5.83 -3.92 9.32
N CYS A 169 -6.93 -4.38 8.71
CA CYS A 169 -6.93 -5.59 7.88
C CYS A 169 -6.04 -5.44 6.64
N ALA A 170 -6.07 -4.28 5.97
CA ALA A 170 -5.24 -4.02 4.80
C ALA A 170 -3.74 -4.10 5.16
N ILE A 171 -3.28 -3.39 6.20
CA ILE A 171 -1.87 -3.40 6.61
C ILE A 171 -1.42 -4.77 7.14
N SER A 172 -2.33 -5.53 7.76
CA SER A 172 -2.06 -6.91 8.18
C SER A 172 -1.93 -7.85 6.98
N SER A 173 -2.79 -7.68 5.97
CA SER A 173 -2.69 -8.41 4.71
C SER A 173 -1.39 -8.08 3.96
N TRP A 174 -0.93 -6.82 4.03
CA TRP A 174 0.37 -6.41 3.49
C TRP A 174 1.55 -7.07 4.22
N ALA A 175 1.48 -7.19 5.54
CA ALA A 175 2.48 -7.93 6.31
C ALA A 175 2.53 -9.39 5.88
N ALA A 176 1.38 -10.05 5.74
CA ALA A 176 1.29 -11.43 5.23
C ALA A 176 1.91 -11.56 3.83
N TYR A 177 1.56 -10.66 2.90
CA TYR A 177 2.15 -10.59 1.57
C TYR A 177 3.67 -10.48 1.62
N THR A 178 4.20 -9.62 2.48
CA THR A 178 5.65 -9.40 2.62
C THR A 178 6.35 -10.67 3.12
N LEU A 179 5.78 -11.35 4.10
CA LEU A 179 6.35 -12.60 4.66
C LEU A 179 6.27 -13.75 3.66
N VAL A 180 5.13 -13.93 2.97
CA VAL A 180 4.98 -14.91 1.88
C VAL A 180 5.94 -14.60 0.74
N GLY A 181 6.16 -13.32 0.43
CA GLY A 181 7.04 -12.85 -0.63
C GLY A 181 8.48 -13.30 -0.45
N ARG A 182 8.97 -13.33 0.80
CA ARG A 182 10.32 -13.84 1.12
C ARG A 182 10.51 -15.30 0.67
N ALA A 183 9.45 -16.12 0.73
CA ALA A 183 9.48 -17.50 0.27
C ALA A 183 9.31 -17.58 -1.26
N ALA A 184 8.39 -16.80 -1.84
CA ALA A 184 8.10 -16.82 -3.28
C ALA A 184 9.27 -16.32 -4.16
N LEU A 185 10.08 -15.40 -3.66
CA LEU A 185 11.25 -14.87 -4.37
C LEU A 185 12.42 -15.85 -4.46
N LYS A 186 12.35 -17.03 -3.81
CA LYS A 186 13.32 -18.12 -3.97
C LYS A 186 13.11 -18.86 -5.30
N GLY A 187 13.40 -18.20 -6.42
CA GLY A 187 13.36 -18.80 -7.76
C GLY A 187 12.53 -18.06 -8.79
N LEU A 188 12.03 -16.86 -8.47
CA LEU A 188 11.39 -15.96 -9.43
C LEU A 188 12.03 -14.58 -9.34
N THR A 189 12.09 -13.86 -10.46
CA THR A 189 12.41 -12.44 -10.45
C THR A 189 11.28 -11.67 -9.75
N PRO A 190 11.56 -10.50 -9.15
CA PRO A 190 10.52 -9.68 -8.53
C PRO A 190 9.44 -9.23 -9.52
N VAL A 191 9.80 -9.00 -10.79
CA VAL A 191 8.82 -8.65 -11.82
C VAL A 191 7.91 -9.85 -12.08
N ALA A 192 8.45 -11.03 -12.37
CA ALA A 192 7.63 -12.23 -12.60
C ALA A 192 6.73 -12.56 -11.40
N ALA A 193 7.27 -12.53 -10.18
CA ALA A 193 6.50 -12.80 -8.96
C ALA A 193 5.35 -11.80 -8.77
N THR A 194 5.60 -10.52 -9.01
CA THR A 194 4.59 -9.46 -8.89
C THR A 194 3.55 -9.55 -10.01
N THR A 195 3.96 -9.85 -11.24
CA THR A 195 3.03 -10.05 -12.36
C THR A 195 2.12 -11.24 -12.11
N TYR A 196 2.64 -12.38 -11.68
CA TYR A 196 1.81 -13.53 -11.31
C TYR A 196 0.88 -13.23 -10.14
N ALA A 197 1.36 -12.55 -9.10
CA ALA A 197 0.52 -12.12 -7.98
C ALA A 197 -0.61 -11.17 -8.44
N ALA A 198 -0.32 -10.25 -9.36
CA ALA A 198 -1.32 -9.35 -9.94
C ALA A 198 -2.36 -10.11 -10.78
N LEU A 199 -1.94 -11.11 -11.56
CA LEU A 199 -2.85 -11.96 -12.34
C LEU A 199 -3.76 -12.82 -11.44
N TRP A 200 -3.20 -13.48 -10.42
CA TRP A 200 -3.98 -14.25 -9.45
C TRP A 200 -4.94 -13.34 -8.66
N GLY A 201 -4.44 -12.19 -8.20
CA GLY A 201 -5.25 -11.20 -7.51
C GLY A 201 -6.39 -10.68 -8.37
N LEU A 202 -6.12 -10.34 -9.64
CA LEU A 202 -7.13 -9.95 -10.61
C LEU A 202 -8.18 -11.05 -10.80
N LEU A 203 -7.77 -12.31 -10.94
CA LEU A 203 -8.69 -13.44 -11.04
C LEU A 203 -9.62 -13.52 -9.81
N PHE A 204 -9.07 -13.49 -8.60
CA PHE A 204 -9.88 -13.53 -7.37
C PHE A 204 -10.82 -12.33 -7.25
N LEU A 205 -10.36 -11.14 -7.65
CA LEU A 205 -11.15 -9.92 -7.64
C LEU A 205 -12.30 -9.99 -8.66
N LEU A 206 -12.05 -10.50 -9.87
CA LEU A 206 -13.09 -10.68 -10.90
C LEU A 206 -14.16 -11.69 -10.47
N VAL A 207 -13.75 -12.81 -9.85
CA VAL A 207 -14.69 -13.80 -9.30
C VAL A 207 -15.62 -13.15 -8.27
N GLY A 208 -15.08 -12.33 -7.37
CA GLY A 208 -15.90 -11.64 -6.37
C GLY A 208 -16.71 -10.46 -6.92
N ALA A 209 -16.19 -9.73 -7.90
CA ALA A 209 -16.85 -8.59 -8.53
C ALA A 209 -17.90 -8.99 -9.57
N GLY A 210 -18.03 -10.28 -9.89
CA GLY A 210 -18.83 -10.75 -11.03
C GLY A 210 -20.27 -10.24 -11.06
N ARG A 211 -20.94 -10.12 -9.90
CA ARG A 211 -22.30 -9.56 -9.83
C ARG A 211 -22.31 -8.05 -10.10
N ASP A 212 -21.40 -7.32 -9.46
CA ASP A 212 -21.31 -5.85 -9.58
C ASP A 212 -20.97 -5.42 -11.00
N LEU A 213 -20.07 -6.14 -11.68
CA LEU A 213 -19.67 -5.86 -13.06
C LEU A 213 -20.85 -5.94 -14.06
N LEU A 214 -21.84 -6.77 -13.77
CA LEU A 214 -23.02 -6.96 -14.63
C LEU A 214 -24.12 -5.93 -14.36
N THR A 215 -24.20 -5.38 -13.15
CA THR A 215 -25.26 -4.47 -12.73
C THR A 215 -24.85 -3.00 -12.77
N LEU A 216 -23.55 -2.71 -12.86
CA LEU A 216 -23.03 -1.35 -12.93
C LEU A 216 -23.44 -0.62 -14.22
N GLN A 217 -23.93 0.60 -14.05
CA GLN A 217 -24.20 1.51 -15.16
C GLN A 217 -22.91 2.19 -15.60
N TRP A 218 -22.17 1.53 -16.51
CA TRP A 218 -20.88 2.00 -16.99
C TRP A 218 -20.88 3.42 -17.58
N SER A 219 -22.00 3.83 -18.20
CA SER A 219 -22.18 5.18 -18.75
C SER A 219 -22.26 6.29 -17.69
N ALA A 220 -22.58 5.94 -16.44
CA ALA A 220 -22.64 6.90 -15.33
C ALA A 220 -21.26 7.15 -14.69
N ILE A 221 -20.24 6.37 -15.07
CA ILE A 221 -18.89 6.51 -14.51
C ILE A 221 -18.16 7.66 -15.20
N GLY A 222 -17.93 8.75 -14.46
CA GLY A 222 -17.22 9.92 -14.94
C GLY A 222 -15.74 9.67 -15.26
N TRP A 223 -15.16 10.54 -16.10
CA TRP A 223 -13.77 10.45 -16.54
C TRP A 223 -12.76 10.51 -15.38
N GLN A 224 -13.12 11.16 -14.26
CA GLN A 224 -12.27 11.25 -13.07
C GLN A 224 -12.02 9.88 -12.45
N VAL A 225 -13.00 8.97 -12.48
CA VAL A 225 -12.89 7.62 -11.95
C VAL A 225 -11.95 6.79 -12.84
N TRP A 226 -12.13 6.87 -14.15
CA TRP A 226 -11.24 6.20 -15.12
C TRP A 226 -9.81 6.72 -15.04
N GLY A 227 -9.62 8.04 -14.98
CA GLY A 227 -8.31 8.66 -14.77
C GLY A 227 -7.67 8.19 -13.47
N SER A 228 -8.45 8.09 -12.39
CA SER A 228 -7.99 7.57 -11.10
C SER A 228 -7.62 6.08 -11.16
N LEU A 229 -8.38 5.24 -11.86
CA LEU A 229 -8.05 3.82 -12.06
C LEU A 229 -6.75 3.66 -12.86
N CYS A 230 -6.59 4.42 -13.94
CA CYS A 230 -5.36 4.45 -14.73
C CYS A 230 -4.17 4.91 -13.88
N TYR A 231 -4.35 5.96 -13.08
CA TYR A 231 -3.34 6.46 -12.15
C TYR A 231 -2.93 5.39 -11.13
N LEU A 232 -3.91 4.74 -10.50
CA LEU A 232 -3.70 3.70 -9.49
C LEU A 232 -2.97 2.48 -10.06
N GLY A 233 -3.29 2.08 -11.29
CA GLY A 233 -2.64 0.96 -11.98
C GLY A 233 -1.23 1.31 -12.47
N ALA A 234 -1.07 2.43 -13.18
CA ALA A 234 0.21 2.80 -13.78
C ALA A 234 1.21 3.37 -12.77
N PHE A 235 0.84 4.44 -12.06
CA PHE A 235 1.72 5.13 -11.13
C PHE A 235 1.73 4.49 -9.75
N GLY A 236 0.53 4.15 -9.25
CA GLY A 236 0.37 3.54 -7.93
C GLY A 236 0.92 2.12 -7.83
N THR A 237 0.94 1.37 -8.93
CA THR A 237 1.43 -0.01 -8.96
C THR A 237 2.72 -0.12 -9.79
N VAL A 238 2.65 -0.02 -11.11
CA VAL A 238 3.78 -0.43 -11.98
C VAL A 238 5.00 0.47 -11.85
N LEU A 239 4.86 1.77 -12.11
CA LEU A 239 5.98 2.72 -12.07
C LEU A 239 6.55 2.84 -10.66
N GLY A 240 5.67 2.91 -9.66
CA GLY A 240 6.04 2.91 -8.24
C GLY A 240 6.94 1.73 -7.89
N PHE A 241 6.53 0.50 -8.22
CA PHE A 241 7.33 -0.69 -7.95
C PHE A 241 8.66 -0.71 -8.71
N VAL A 242 8.66 -0.36 -10.01
CA VAL A 242 9.87 -0.37 -10.83
C VAL A 242 10.92 0.60 -10.27
N TRP A 243 10.53 1.86 -10.01
CA TRP A 243 11.45 2.88 -9.50
C TRP A 243 11.86 2.62 -8.06
N TYR A 244 10.95 2.13 -7.21
CA TYR A 244 11.29 1.74 -5.85
C TYR A 244 12.34 0.63 -5.84
N TYR A 245 12.18 -0.40 -6.69
CA TYR A 245 13.14 -1.49 -6.77
C TYR A 245 14.49 -1.06 -7.36
N GLU A 246 14.50 -0.12 -8.31
CA GLU A 246 15.73 0.54 -8.75
C GLU A 246 16.44 1.26 -7.58
N GLY A 247 15.69 1.94 -6.71
CA GLY A 247 16.23 2.55 -5.49
C GLY A 247 16.81 1.50 -4.54
N VAL A 248 16.08 0.41 -4.27
CA VAL A 248 16.58 -0.68 -3.42
C VAL A 248 17.90 -1.24 -3.94
N LYS A 249 18.02 -1.43 -5.26
CA LYS A 249 19.26 -1.88 -5.90
C LYS A 249 20.40 -0.87 -5.80
N ALA A 250 20.10 0.43 -5.91
CA ALA A 250 21.11 1.48 -5.97
C ALA A 250 21.64 1.92 -4.59
N ILE A 251 20.76 2.06 -3.59
CA ILE A 251 21.10 2.61 -2.27
C ILE A 251 20.78 1.66 -1.10
N GLY A 252 20.28 0.46 -1.40
CA GLY A 252 19.92 -0.56 -0.41
C GLY A 252 18.49 -0.44 0.13
N ALA A 253 17.95 -1.56 0.62
CA ALA A 253 16.57 -1.65 1.10
C ALA A 253 16.28 -0.75 2.30
N SER A 254 17.18 -0.68 3.28
CA SER A 254 17.00 0.13 4.49
C SER A 254 16.90 1.63 4.15
N ARG A 255 17.84 2.18 3.38
CA ARG A 255 17.81 3.60 2.96
C ARG A 255 16.60 3.92 2.09
N THR A 256 16.23 3.01 1.20
CA THR A 256 15.05 3.20 0.33
C THR A 256 13.76 3.21 1.14
N ALA A 257 13.62 2.34 2.14
CA ALA A 257 12.43 2.26 2.98
C ALA A 257 12.16 3.54 3.80
N VAL A 258 13.20 4.32 4.11
CA VAL A 258 13.03 5.62 4.81
C VAL A 258 12.16 6.58 4.00
N PHE A 259 12.24 6.55 2.67
CA PHE A 259 11.40 7.40 1.80
C PHE A 259 9.91 7.11 1.98
N ASN A 260 9.51 5.89 2.38
CA ASN A 260 8.10 5.56 2.60
C ASN A 260 7.45 6.39 3.71
N ASN A 261 8.25 6.99 4.61
CA ASN A 261 7.74 7.94 5.60
C ASN A 261 7.19 9.24 4.97
N LEU A 262 7.52 9.53 3.70
CA LEU A 262 6.95 10.65 2.95
C LEU A 262 5.56 10.36 2.38
N VAL A 263 5.18 9.08 2.25
CA VAL A 263 3.87 8.69 1.68
C VAL A 263 2.70 9.27 2.50
N PRO A 264 2.67 9.18 3.84
CA PRO A 264 1.61 9.81 4.63
C PRO A 264 1.65 11.34 4.54
N VAL A 265 2.83 11.95 4.48
CA VAL A 265 2.98 13.41 4.35
C VAL A 265 2.34 13.89 3.05
N PHE A 266 2.69 13.25 1.92
CA PHE A 266 2.06 13.56 0.64
C PHE A 266 0.58 13.18 0.62
N GLY A 267 0.19 12.05 1.22
CA GLY A 267 -1.20 11.62 1.30
C GLY A 267 -2.10 12.63 2.02
N ILE A 268 -1.68 13.11 3.20
CA ILE A 268 -2.40 14.14 3.97
C ILE A 268 -2.40 15.47 3.21
N GLY A 269 -1.24 15.91 2.71
CA GLY A 269 -1.13 17.19 2.00
C GLY A 269 -1.98 17.23 0.74
N LEU A 270 -1.96 16.16 -0.07
CA LEU A 270 -2.78 16.04 -1.26
C LEU A 270 -4.27 15.87 -0.93
N ALA A 271 -4.62 15.17 0.15
CA ALA A 271 -6.01 15.07 0.59
C ALA A 271 -6.56 16.44 1.03
N ALA A 272 -5.77 17.22 1.74
CA ALA A 272 -6.14 18.59 2.10
C ALA A 272 -6.30 19.50 0.88
N LEU A 273 -5.34 19.44 -0.06
CA LEU A 273 -5.31 20.30 -1.24
C LEU A 273 -6.38 19.94 -2.29
N LEU A 274 -6.56 18.64 -2.58
CA LEU A 274 -7.38 18.17 -3.71
C LEU A 274 -8.78 17.71 -3.29
N LEU A 275 -8.95 17.22 -2.06
CA LEU A 275 -10.25 16.77 -1.54
C LEU A 275 -10.85 17.73 -0.51
N GLY A 276 -10.12 18.78 -0.10
CA GLY A 276 -10.55 19.71 0.93
C GLY A 276 -10.64 19.08 2.32
N GLU A 277 -9.93 17.97 2.57
CA GLU A 277 -9.96 17.30 3.87
C GLU A 277 -9.25 18.15 4.95
N GLN A 278 -9.88 18.27 6.12
CA GLN A 278 -9.29 19.01 7.24
C GLN A 278 -8.09 18.26 7.83
N VAL A 279 -6.95 18.94 7.92
CA VAL A 279 -5.77 18.42 8.60
C VAL A 279 -5.88 18.69 10.09
N LEU A 280 -6.20 17.64 10.86
CA LEU A 280 -6.29 17.76 12.31
C LEU A 280 -4.90 17.81 12.95
N ALA A 281 -4.75 18.53 14.06
CA ALA A 281 -3.51 18.55 14.84
C ALA A 281 -3.07 17.14 15.28
N SER A 282 -4.04 16.26 15.55
CA SER A 282 -3.80 14.84 15.86
C SER A 282 -3.17 14.06 14.70
N MET A 283 -3.47 14.40 13.45
CA MET A 283 -2.82 13.79 12.28
C MET A 283 -1.34 14.17 12.20
N VAL A 284 -1.02 15.43 12.50
CA VAL A 284 0.37 15.92 12.49
C VAL A 284 1.16 15.31 13.64
N ALA A 285 0.67 15.44 14.88
CA ALA A 285 1.34 14.91 16.06
C ALA A 285 1.48 13.37 15.99
N GLY A 286 0.41 12.68 15.66
CA GLY A 286 0.41 11.23 15.50
C GLY A 286 1.31 10.77 14.35
N GLY A 287 1.29 11.47 13.20
CA GLY A 287 2.16 11.18 12.06
C GLY A 287 3.65 11.31 12.39
N VAL A 288 4.04 12.35 13.13
CA VAL A 288 5.42 12.53 13.60
C VAL A 288 5.86 11.38 14.51
N LEU A 289 5.01 10.98 15.46
CA LEU A 289 5.28 9.86 16.36
C LEU A 289 5.39 8.53 15.62
N VAL A 290 4.51 8.28 14.65
CA VAL A 290 4.60 7.09 13.79
C VAL A 290 5.90 7.08 12.99
N ALA A 291 6.24 8.18 12.33
CA ALA A 291 7.48 8.28 11.55
C ALA A 291 8.74 8.09 12.41
N ALA A 292 8.75 8.63 13.62
CA ALA A 292 9.82 8.44 14.59
C ALA A 292 9.92 6.96 15.04
N GLY A 293 8.78 6.34 15.38
CA GLY A 293 8.73 4.94 15.80
C GLY A 293 9.14 3.96 14.71
N VAL A 294 8.73 4.21 13.46
CA VAL A 294 9.16 3.42 12.29
C VAL A 294 10.66 3.56 12.06
N THR A 295 11.18 4.79 12.13
CA THR A 295 12.63 5.05 11.99
C THR A 295 13.42 4.30 13.06
N LEU A 296 12.93 4.28 14.30
CA LEU A 296 13.58 3.57 15.40
C LEU A 296 13.50 2.04 15.24
N THR A 297 12.38 1.53 14.71
CA THR A 297 12.18 0.09 14.44
C THR A 297 13.08 -0.42 13.32
N ASN A 298 13.44 0.46 12.38
CA ASN A 298 14.30 0.15 11.24
C ASN A 298 15.81 0.28 11.53
N ARG A 299 16.18 0.70 12.74
CA ARG A 299 17.57 0.67 13.24
C ARG A 299 17.91 -0.71 13.80
#